data_AF-A0A2D6FMU8-F1
#
_entry.id   AF-A0A2D6FMU8-F1
#
_cell.length_a   1.000
_cell.length_b   1.000
_cell.length_c   1.000
_cell.angle_alpha   90.00
_cell.angle_beta   90.00
_cell.angle_gamma   90.00
#
_symmetry.space_group_name_H-M   'P 1'
#
loop_
_entity.id
_entity.type
_entity.pdbx_description
1 polymer ?
#
loop_
_entity_poly.entity_id
_entity_poly.type
_entity_poly.pdbx_seq_one_letter_code
_entity_poly.pdbx_strand_id
1 'polypeptide(L)'
;MKIVDIADEIYRELDSPPDLSVPAISYWVRSNVGALNNHINMRFIINSTSFEVEHTNVDDTIRPIAQEESAILKKMYFIYDYEKKLRSVLGASSWDQVIEISDLGTRIRKVNKSEIGKTFAQVKKQETEELNRMIASYKISASAPRQVAGDDTEEGFSDGSQISKRTGY
;
A
#
# COMPACT_ATOMS: atom_id res chain seq x y z
N MET A 1 14.20 -2.96 5.82
CA MET A 1 13.41 -3.56 6.91
C MET A 1 13.15 -5.02 6.59
N LYS A 2 13.23 -5.93 7.58
CA LYS A 2 12.98 -7.35 7.35
C LYS A 2 11.48 -7.64 7.35
N ILE A 3 11.10 -8.72 6.67
CA ILE A 3 9.70 -9.16 6.64
C ILE A 3 9.16 -9.47 8.04
N VAL A 4 10.00 -10.06 8.90
CA VAL A 4 9.59 -10.42 10.26
C VAL A 4 9.29 -9.17 11.09
N ASP A 5 10.06 -8.10 10.89
CA ASP A 5 9.83 -6.82 11.60
C ASP A 5 8.49 -6.21 11.16
N ILE A 6 8.20 -6.19 9.85
CA ILE A 6 6.89 -5.75 9.32
C ILE A 6 5.76 -6.57 9.92
N ALA A 7 5.94 -7.89 10.01
CA ALA A 7 4.94 -8.79 10.55
C ALA A 7 4.71 -8.61 12.06
N ASP A 8 5.77 -8.34 12.82
CA ASP A 8 5.67 -8.03 14.27
C ASP A 8 4.96 -6.70 14.50
N GLU A 9 5.25 -5.67 13.70
CA GLU A 9 4.52 -4.40 13.75
C GLU A 9 3.02 -4.59 13.50
N ILE A 10 2.64 -5.31 12.43
CA ILE A 10 1.24 -5.64 12.13
C ILE A 10 0.60 -6.40 13.30
N TYR A 11 1.31 -7.37 13.87
CA TYR A 11 0.81 -8.18 14.98
C TYR A 11 0.50 -7.33 16.21
N ARG A 12 1.36 -6.34 16.53
CA ARG A 12 1.15 -5.40 17.64
C ARG A 12 0.07 -4.38 17.35
N GLU A 13 -0.02 -3.87 16.12
CA GLU A 13 -1.07 -2.93 15.71
C GLU A 13 -2.46 -3.57 15.74
N LEU A 14 -2.56 -4.90 15.58
CA LEU A 14 -3.80 -5.67 15.75
C LEU A 14 -4.14 -6.00 17.21
N ASP A 15 -3.41 -5.44 18.18
CA ASP A 15 -3.57 -5.73 19.61
C ASP A 15 -3.22 -7.18 19.97
N SER A 16 -2.19 -7.74 19.32
CA SER A 16 -1.62 -9.07 19.61
C SER A 16 -2.66 -10.19 19.76
N PRO A 17 -3.45 -10.46 18.70
CA PRO A 17 -4.54 -11.42 18.77
C PRO A 17 -4.02 -12.85 19.02
N PRO A 18 -4.71 -13.67 19.82
CA PRO A 18 -4.26 -15.01 20.18
C PRO A 18 -4.35 -16.01 19.02
N ASP A 19 -5.26 -15.79 18.07
CA ASP A 19 -5.53 -16.69 16.94
C ASP A 19 -4.64 -16.44 15.71
N LEU A 20 -3.72 -15.48 15.81
CA LEU A 20 -2.82 -15.07 14.74
C LEU A 20 -1.38 -15.14 15.24
N SER A 21 -0.45 -15.49 14.36
CA SER A 21 0.97 -15.58 14.70
C SER A 21 1.82 -14.79 13.71
N VAL A 22 2.93 -14.23 14.20
CA VAL A 22 3.91 -13.50 13.38
C VAL A 22 4.40 -14.30 12.17
N PRO A 23 4.65 -15.62 12.25
CA PRO A 23 5.00 -16.43 11.07
C PRO A 23 3.90 -16.44 10.00
N ALA A 24 2.62 -16.50 10.38
CA ALA A 24 1.51 -16.49 9.43
C ALA A 24 1.39 -15.14 8.71
N ILE A 25 1.56 -14.03 9.44
CA ILE A 25 1.62 -12.68 8.86
C ILE A 25 2.83 -12.55 7.93
N SER A 26 4.01 -12.99 8.38
CA SER A 26 5.24 -12.97 7.58
C SER A 26 5.08 -13.71 6.25
N TYR A 27 4.41 -14.87 6.27
CA TYR A 27 4.12 -15.62 5.05
C TYR A 27 3.21 -14.83 4.09
N TRP A 28 2.15 -14.21 4.62
CA TRP A 28 1.28 -13.36 3.81
C TRP A 28 2.02 -12.17 3.22
N VAL A 29 2.87 -11.50 4.01
CA VAL A 29 3.69 -10.37 3.53
C VAL A 29 4.56 -10.84 2.36
N ARG A 30 5.24 -11.99 2.50
CA ARG A 30 6.08 -12.56 1.42
C ARG A 30 5.33 -12.78 0.12
N SER A 31 4.13 -13.34 0.18
CA SER A 31 3.35 -13.65 -1.02
C SER A 31 2.68 -12.43 -1.65
N ASN A 32 2.53 -11.32 -0.92
CA ASN A 32 1.82 -10.13 -1.39
C ASN A 32 2.74 -8.93 -1.73
N VAL A 33 4.06 -9.06 -1.61
CA VAL A 33 5.01 -8.02 -2.11
C VAL A 33 4.80 -7.72 -3.60
N GLY A 34 4.43 -8.72 -4.41
CA GLY A 34 4.09 -8.50 -5.82
C GLY A 34 2.82 -7.64 -6.02
N ALA A 35 1.85 -7.74 -5.13
CA ALA A 35 0.67 -6.88 -5.18
C ALA A 35 1.01 -5.42 -4.82
N LEU A 36 1.89 -5.21 -3.84
CA LEU A 36 2.44 -3.89 -3.53
C LEU A 36 3.07 -3.27 -4.77
N ASN A 37 3.94 -4.01 -5.46
CA ASN A 37 4.61 -3.56 -6.69
C ASN A 37 3.62 -3.02 -7.73
N ASN A 38 2.51 -3.74 -7.96
CA ASN A 38 1.46 -3.31 -8.88
C ASN A 38 0.74 -2.03 -8.43
N HIS A 39 0.59 -1.82 -7.12
CA HIS A 39 -0.06 -0.63 -6.59
C HIS A 39 0.80 0.61 -6.71
N ILE A 40 2.09 0.53 -6.35
CA ILE A 40 2.99 1.69 -6.29
C ILE A 40 3.93 1.84 -7.49
N ASN A 41 3.82 0.96 -8.50
CA ASN A 41 4.67 0.93 -9.70
C ASN A 41 6.17 0.80 -9.40
N MET A 42 6.51 0.07 -8.33
CA MET A 42 7.89 -0.21 -7.93
C MET A 42 8.17 -1.72 -8.08
N ARG A 43 9.44 -2.11 -8.01
CA ARG A 43 9.84 -3.52 -8.08
C ARG A 43 10.60 -3.94 -6.82
N PHE A 44 9.86 -4.24 -5.76
CA PHE A 44 10.43 -4.85 -4.57
C PHE A 44 10.59 -6.37 -4.74
N ILE A 45 11.71 -6.89 -4.26
CA ILE A 45 12.06 -8.30 -4.24
C ILE A 45 12.52 -8.64 -2.81
N ILE A 46 12.33 -9.89 -2.43
CA ILE A 46 12.77 -10.40 -1.14
C ILE A 46 14.14 -11.04 -1.32
N ASN A 47 15.12 -10.57 -0.57
CA ASN A 47 16.43 -11.18 -0.53
C ASN A 47 16.34 -12.56 0.15
N SER A 48 16.86 -13.60 -0.50
CA SER A 48 16.79 -14.98 0.00
C SER A 48 17.66 -15.24 1.23
N THR A 49 18.66 -14.40 1.50
CA THR A 49 19.59 -14.55 2.62
C THR A 49 19.25 -13.62 3.78
N SER A 50 19.02 -12.33 3.53
CA SER A 50 18.73 -11.35 4.59
C SER A 50 17.24 -11.29 4.96
N PHE A 51 16.35 -11.81 4.11
CA PHE A 51 14.90 -11.67 4.23
C PHE A 51 14.41 -10.22 4.31
N GLU A 52 15.21 -9.31 3.76
CA GLU A 52 14.84 -7.91 3.59
C GLU A 52 14.06 -7.70 2.29
N VAL A 53 13.13 -6.75 2.33
CA VAL A 53 12.43 -6.29 1.14
C VAL A 53 13.25 -5.14 0.55
N GLU A 54 13.76 -5.36 -0.65
CA GLU A 54 14.69 -4.46 -1.33
C GLU A 54 14.26 -4.16 -2.76
N HIS A 55 14.63 -2.99 -3.26
CA HIS A 55 14.40 -2.54 -4.61
C HIS A 55 15.73 -2.13 -5.24
N THR A 56 15.99 -2.61 -6.46
CA THR A 56 17.12 -2.15 -7.27
C THR A 56 16.66 -0.95 -8.10
N ASN A 57 17.26 0.21 -7.85
CA ASN A 57 17.02 1.42 -8.64
C ASN A 57 17.61 1.28 -10.06
N VAL A 58 17.32 2.25 -10.92
CA VAL A 58 17.88 2.32 -12.29
C VAL A 58 19.41 2.41 -12.28
N ASP A 59 19.99 2.99 -11.23
CA ASP A 59 21.46 3.16 -11.07
C ASP A 59 22.14 1.93 -10.44
N ASP A 60 21.50 0.75 -10.46
CA ASP A 60 21.93 -0.50 -9.82
C ASP A 60 22.16 -0.43 -8.29
N THR A 61 21.81 0.69 -7.65
CA THR A 61 21.85 0.80 -6.18
C THR A 61 20.71 0.02 -5.54
N ILE A 62 21.00 -0.74 -4.50
CA ILE A 62 20.00 -1.46 -3.70
C ILE A 62 19.47 -0.52 -2.61
N ARG A 63 18.15 -0.33 -2.59
CA ARG A 63 17.44 0.45 -1.57
C ARG A 63 16.51 -0.47 -0.78
N PRO A 64 16.56 -0.47 0.57
CA PRO A 64 15.57 -1.18 1.36
C PRO A 64 14.19 -0.51 1.23
N ILE A 65 13.14 -1.26 1.56
CA ILE A 65 11.80 -0.70 1.74
C ILE A 65 11.84 0.41 2.80
N ALA A 66 11.26 1.57 2.49
CA ALA A 66 11.14 2.67 3.42
C ALA A 66 9.80 2.60 4.17
N GLN A 67 9.59 3.54 5.08
CA GLN A 67 8.46 3.51 6.01
C GLN A 67 7.12 3.77 5.31
N GLU A 68 7.11 4.53 4.22
CA GLU A 68 5.89 4.83 3.48
C GLU A 68 5.38 3.60 2.70
N GLU A 69 6.28 2.88 2.01
CA GLU A 69 5.87 1.67 1.28
C GLU A 69 5.53 0.53 2.26
N SER A 70 6.22 0.46 3.40
CA SER A 70 5.85 -0.50 4.45
C SER A 70 4.48 -0.18 5.04
N ALA A 71 4.15 1.10 5.27
CA ALA A 71 2.82 1.50 5.75
C ALA A 71 1.70 1.12 4.77
N ILE A 72 1.92 1.28 3.45
CA ILE A 72 0.98 0.83 2.42
C ILE A 72 0.78 -0.69 2.51
N LEU A 73 1.87 -1.46 2.63
CA LEU A 73 1.82 -2.91 2.74
C LEU A 73 1.09 -3.38 4.02
N LYS A 74 1.30 -2.69 5.16
CA LYS A 74 0.56 -2.95 6.41
C LYS A 74 -0.93 -2.69 6.23
N LYS A 75 -1.31 -1.58 5.60
CA LYS A 75 -2.72 -1.26 5.31
C LYS A 75 -3.38 -2.31 4.41
N MET A 76 -2.66 -2.86 3.43
CA MET A 76 -3.14 -3.99 2.62
C MET A 76 -3.45 -5.23 3.48
N TYR A 77 -2.65 -5.51 4.51
CA TYR A 77 -2.92 -6.62 5.43
C TYR A 77 -4.20 -6.40 6.25
N PHE A 78 -4.45 -5.18 6.74
CA PHE A 78 -5.68 -4.89 7.49
C PHE A 78 -6.94 -5.14 6.66
N ILE A 79 -6.93 -4.73 5.38
CA ILE A 79 -8.04 -5.03 4.47
C ILE A 79 -8.25 -6.54 4.33
N TYR A 80 -7.17 -7.32 4.21
CA TYR A 80 -7.24 -8.78 4.15
C TYR A 80 -7.79 -9.39 5.44
N ASP A 81 -7.37 -8.92 6.61
CA ASP A 81 -7.86 -9.39 7.90
C ASP A 81 -9.36 -9.10 8.10
N TYR A 82 -9.80 -7.88 7.79
CA TYR A 82 -11.23 -7.53 7.82
C TYR A 82 -12.05 -8.37 6.84
N GLU A 83 -11.51 -8.69 5.66
CA GLU A 83 -12.19 -9.58 4.73
C GLU A 83 -12.30 -11.01 5.26
N LYS A 84 -11.25 -11.53 5.90
CA LYS A 84 -11.28 -12.85 6.55
C LYS A 84 -12.35 -12.89 7.65
N LYS A 85 -12.42 -11.85 8.50
CA LYS A 85 -13.45 -11.69 9.53
C LYS A 85 -14.86 -11.60 8.93
N LEU A 86 -15.04 -10.82 7.86
CA LEU A 86 -16.30 -10.71 7.13
C LEU A 86 -16.76 -12.07 6.57
N ARG A 87 -15.86 -12.81 5.91
CA ARG A 87 -16.18 -14.15 5.38
C ARG A 87 -16.57 -15.13 6.48
N SER A 88 -15.90 -15.07 7.64
CA SER A 88 -16.25 -15.89 8.81
C SER A 88 -17.67 -15.58 9.31
N VAL A 89 -18.03 -14.29 9.44
CA VAL A 89 -19.37 -13.87 9.88
C VAL A 89 -20.45 -14.28 8.88
N LEU A 90 -20.20 -14.09 7.58
CA LEU A 90 -21.15 -14.49 6.54
C LEU A 90 -21.35 -16.01 6.49
N GLY A 91 -20.27 -16.79 6.61
CA GLY A 91 -20.34 -18.24 6.71
C GLY A 91 -21.15 -18.70 7.93
N ALA A 92 -20.91 -18.11 9.10
CA ALA A 92 -21.64 -18.43 10.33
C ALA A 92 -23.11 -17.98 10.30
N SER A 93 -23.43 -16.89 9.58
CA SER A 93 -24.80 -16.40 9.41
C SER A 93 -25.67 -17.31 8.56
N SER A 94 -25.08 -18.15 7.70
CA SER A 94 -25.82 -19.10 6.87
C SER A 94 -26.48 -20.23 7.66
N TRP A 95 -25.97 -20.56 8.85
CA TRP A 95 -26.40 -21.75 9.61
C TRP A 95 -27.27 -21.42 10.84
N ASP A 96 -27.38 -20.14 11.23
CA ASP A 96 -27.89 -19.75 12.55
C ASP A 96 -28.77 -18.49 12.47
N GLN A 97 -29.97 -18.65 11.91
CA GLN A 97 -31.02 -17.63 11.88
C GLN A 97 -32.10 -17.90 12.93
N VAL A 98 -31.78 -17.72 14.22
CA VAL A 98 -32.81 -17.53 15.26
C VAL A 98 -32.61 -16.12 15.83
N ILE A 99 -33.56 -15.23 15.54
CA ILE A 99 -33.41 -13.78 15.76
C ILE A 99 -34.01 -13.37 17.12
N GLU A 100 -35.06 -14.04 17.58
CA GLU A 100 -35.68 -13.73 18.86
C GLU A 100 -36.54 -14.91 19.34
N ILE A 101 -36.41 -15.29 20.61
CA ILE A 101 -37.34 -16.19 21.29
C ILE A 101 -37.94 -15.37 22.43
N SER A 102 -39.26 -15.17 22.40
CA SER A 102 -40.01 -14.57 23.49
C SER A 102 -40.78 -15.67 24.20
N ASP A 103 -40.47 -15.92 25.48
CA ASP A 103 -41.26 -16.81 26.33
C ASP A 103 -41.58 -16.10 27.65
N LEU A 104 -42.86 -16.11 28.03
CA LEU A 104 -43.41 -15.70 29.33
C LEU A 104 -42.73 -14.47 30.01
N GLY A 105 -42.48 -13.40 29.25
CA GLY A 105 -41.94 -12.13 29.77
C GLY A 105 -40.42 -11.98 29.74
N THR A 106 -39.68 -13.01 29.28
CA THR A 106 -38.21 -12.94 29.12
C THR A 106 -37.86 -12.82 27.64
N ARG A 107 -37.16 -11.74 27.26
CA ARG A 107 -36.70 -11.48 25.89
C ARG A 107 -35.20 -11.71 25.80
N ILE A 108 -34.78 -12.77 25.11
CA ILE A 108 -33.36 -12.99 24.80
C ILE A 108 -33.09 -12.47 23.39
N ARG A 109 -32.39 -11.34 23.29
CA ARG A 109 -31.95 -10.78 21.99
C ARG A 109 -30.54 -11.27 21.68
N LYS A 110 -30.42 -12.19 20.72
CA LYS A 110 -29.13 -12.61 20.18
C LYS A 110 -28.58 -11.49 19.30
N VAL A 111 -27.28 -11.19 19.40
CA VAL A 111 -26.64 -10.15 18.57
C VAL A 111 -26.81 -10.52 17.09
N ASN A 112 -27.25 -9.57 16.26
CA ASN A 112 -27.50 -9.82 14.86
C ASN A 112 -26.18 -9.94 14.08
N LYS A 113 -25.80 -11.17 13.73
CA LYS A 113 -24.58 -11.45 12.94
C LYS A 113 -24.56 -10.73 11.60
N SER A 114 -25.72 -10.44 10.99
CA SER A 114 -25.79 -9.66 9.74
C SER A 114 -25.42 -8.19 9.95
N GLU A 115 -25.73 -7.62 11.11
CA GLU A 115 -25.36 -6.24 11.45
C GLU A 115 -23.85 -6.14 11.64
N ILE A 116 -23.24 -7.11 12.32
CA ILE A 116 -21.79 -7.25 12.43
C ILE A 116 -21.15 -7.34 11.03
N GLY A 117 -21.71 -8.15 10.13
CA GLY A 117 -21.23 -8.25 8.74
C GLY A 117 -21.27 -6.91 8.00
N LYS A 118 -22.34 -6.12 8.18
CA LYS A 118 -22.44 -4.77 7.60
C LYS A 118 -21.36 -3.84 8.16
N THR A 119 -21.09 -3.88 9.46
CA THR A 119 -20.03 -3.06 10.06
C THR A 119 -18.65 -3.41 9.50
N PHE A 120 -18.31 -4.69 9.36
CA PHE A 120 -17.04 -5.10 8.76
C PHE A 120 -16.92 -4.71 7.28
N ALA A 121 -18.01 -4.82 6.52
CA ALA A 121 -18.03 -4.38 5.12
C ALA A 121 -17.81 -2.86 5.00
N GLN A 122 -18.39 -2.07 5.91
CA GLN A 122 -18.20 -0.63 5.97
C GLN A 122 -16.75 -0.26 6.34
N VAL A 123 -16.19 -0.88 7.38
CA VAL A 123 -14.79 -0.66 7.79
C VAL A 123 -13.85 -1.03 6.64
N LYS A 124 -14.02 -2.20 6.02
CA LYS A 124 -13.21 -2.60 4.86
C LYS A 124 -13.26 -1.55 3.74
N LYS A 125 -14.43 -0.99 3.45
CA LYS A 125 -14.59 0.06 2.43
C LYS A 125 -13.78 1.30 2.79
N GLN A 126 -13.87 1.78 4.03
CA GLN A 126 -13.11 2.93 4.52
C GLN A 126 -11.60 2.69 4.42
N GLU A 127 -11.14 1.53 4.87
CA GLU A 127 -9.73 1.11 4.79
C GLU A 127 -9.21 1.06 3.34
N THR A 128 -10.05 0.61 2.40
CA THR A 128 -9.71 0.58 0.97
C THR A 128 -9.61 1.98 0.38
N GLU A 129 -10.50 2.89 0.77
CA GLU A 129 -10.45 4.29 0.36
C GLU A 129 -9.19 4.97 0.89
N GLU A 130 -8.82 4.72 2.14
CA GLU A 130 -7.57 5.22 2.73
C GLU A 130 -6.34 4.65 2.04
N LEU A 131 -6.31 3.34 1.75
CA LEU A 131 -5.22 2.72 0.98
C LEU A 131 -5.04 3.41 -0.37
N ASN A 132 -6.12 3.68 -1.10
CA ASN A 132 -6.06 4.37 -2.39
C ASN A 132 -5.50 5.79 -2.25
N ARG A 133 -5.85 6.51 -1.18
CA ARG A 133 -5.29 7.84 -0.89
C ARG A 133 -3.80 7.77 -0.57
N MET A 134 -3.36 6.78 0.20
CA MET A 134 -1.94 6.56 0.52
C MET A 134 -1.14 6.26 -0.75
N ILE A 135 -1.63 5.37 -1.61
CA ILE A 135 -1.00 5.04 -2.90
C ILE A 135 -0.91 6.27 -3.79
N ALA A 136 -1.98 7.06 -3.90
CA ALA A 136 -1.99 8.28 -4.70
C ALA A 136 -0.97 9.30 -4.18
N SER A 137 -0.95 9.51 -2.85
CA SER A 137 0.00 10.43 -2.20
C SER A 137 1.44 9.98 -2.42
N TYR A 138 1.72 8.69 -2.25
CA TYR A 138 3.03 8.09 -2.52
C TYR A 138 3.45 8.34 -3.97
N LYS A 139 2.59 8.03 -4.96
CA LYS A 139 2.90 8.26 -6.37
C LYS A 139 3.20 9.72 -6.69
N ILE A 140 2.47 10.65 -6.10
CA ILE A 140 2.71 12.09 -6.29
C ILE A 140 4.07 12.47 -5.70
N SER A 141 4.38 12.04 -4.47
CA SER A 141 5.65 12.37 -3.80
C SER A 141 6.87 11.74 -4.48
N ALA A 142 6.73 10.51 -4.98
CA ALA A 142 7.79 9.78 -5.67
C ALA A 142 8.00 10.27 -7.11
N SER A 143 7.07 11.07 -7.66
CA SER A 143 7.20 11.63 -9.01
C SER A 143 8.03 12.90 -8.98
N ALA A 144 9.28 12.82 -9.45
CA ALA A 144 10.07 14.00 -9.77
C ALA A 144 9.75 14.46 -11.21
N PRO A 145 9.48 15.76 -11.45
CA PRO A 145 9.35 16.28 -12.80
C PRO A 145 10.69 16.14 -13.52
N ARG A 146 10.72 15.42 -14.64
CA ARG A 146 11.88 15.44 -15.53
C ARG A 146 11.93 16.81 -16.19
N GLN A 147 12.93 17.61 -15.87
CA GLN A 147 13.17 18.86 -16.57
C GLN A 147 13.48 18.54 -18.03
N VAL A 148 12.71 19.13 -18.95
CA VAL A 148 13.07 19.19 -20.36
C VAL A 148 13.85 20.48 -20.51
N ALA A 149 15.17 20.43 -20.32
CA ALA A 149 16.02 21.53 -20.75
C ALA A 149 16.04 21.45 -22.28
N GLY A 150 15.40 22.42 -22.94
CA GLY A 150 15.47 22.53 -24.40
C GLY A 150 16.92 22.77 -24.79
N ASP A 151 17.50 21.83 -25.53
CA ASP A 151 18.81 21.97 -26.17
C ASP A 151 18.68 22.77 -27.49
N ASP A 152 17.76 23.73 -27.54
CA ASP A 152 17.45 24.54 -28.72
C ASP A 152 18.21 25.86 -28.66
N THR A 153 19.51 25.83 -28.30
CA THR A 153 20.40 26.97 -28.52
C THR A 153 21.22 26.71 -29.78
N GLU A 154 20.60 26.87 -30.95
CA GLU A 154 21.36 26.96 -32.20
C GLU A 154 22.04 28.34 -32.29
N GLU A 155 23.36 28.36 -32.48
CA GLU A 155 24.08 29.59 -32.79
C GLU A 155 23.58 30.16 -34.12
N GLY A 156 22.95 31.34 -34.07
CA GLY A 156 22.58 32.06 -35.27
C GLY A 156 23.81 32.42 -36.10
N PHE A 157 23.98 31.76 -37.25
CA PHE A 157 24.95 32.17 -38.27
C PHE A 157 24.52 33.53 -38.83
N SER A 158 25.04 34.62 -38.25
CA SER A 158 25.01 35.93 -38.89
C SER A 158 26.04 35.96 -40.01
N ASP A 159 25.58 35.78 -41.25
CA ASP A 159 26.38 36.00 -42.46
C ASP A 159 26.79 37.48 -42.54
N GLY A 160 27.99 37.76 -42.07
CA GLY A 160 28.60 39.08 -42.02
C GLY A 160 29.08 39.54 -43.39
N SER A 161 28.14 39.86 -44.27
CA SER A 161 28.41 40.62 -45.49
C SER A 161 28.57 42.11 -45.17
N GLN A 162 29.84 42.55 -45.22
CA GLN A 162 30.31 43.89 -45.64
C GLN A 162 29.99 45.10 -44.74
N ILE A 163 30.93 45.50 -43.87
CA ILE A 163 31.34 46.92 -43.78
C ILE A 163 32.87 47.03 -43.64
N SER A 164 33.46 47.54 -44.71
CA SER A 164 34.87 47.91 -44.84
C SER A 164 35.28 49.02 -43.86
N LYS A 165 36.50 48.85 -43.34
CA LYS A 165 37.36 49.78 -42.58
C LYS A 165 37.09 51.28 -42.81
N ARG A 166 37.08 52.04 -41.71
CA ARG A 166 37.71 53.37 -41.66
C ARG A 166 38.38 53.61 -40.32
N THR A 167 39.71 53.54 -40.36
CA THR A 167 40.66 54.06 -39.37
C THR A 167 40.78 55.57 -39.53
N GLY A 168 40.94 56.32 -38.44
CA GLY A 168 41.73 57.56 -38.45
C GLY A 168 41.14 58.79 -37.77
N TYR A 169 41.80 59.17 -36.66
CA TYR A 169 41.86 60.43 -35.90
C TYR A 169 40.62 60.87 -35.12
#